data_AF-A0A1C0AD71-F1
#
_entry.id   AF-A0A1C0AD71-F1
#
_cell.length_a   1.000
_cell.length_b   1.000
_cell.length_c   1.000
_cell.angle_alpha   90.00
_cell.angle_beta   90.00
_cell.angle_gamma   90.00
#
_symmetry.space_group_name_H-M   'P 1'
#
loop_
_entity.id
_entity.type
_entity.pdbx_description
1 polymer ?
#
loop_
_entity_poly.entity_id
_entity_poly.type
_entity_poly.pdbx_seq_one_letter_code
_entity_poly.pdbx_strand_id
1 'polypeptide(L)'
;MNLKDKEMARDMLLMVEEIIKAYTSAEMEAANKPLREIFHTLCGSLEKFHAKLFNIMQSRGWYQTSVATQQEIESEIISWEQKPLKEPELVTEELQ
;
A
#
# COMPACT_ATOMS: atom_id res chain seq x y z
N MET A 1 7.45 15.94 25.17
CA MET A 1 7.03 15.10 24.04
C MET A 1 6.89 13.68 24.57
N ASN A 2 5.68 13.10 24.58
CA ASN A 2 5.43 11.80 25.21
C ASN A 2 5.87 10.69 24.25
N LEU A 3 7.12 10.21 24.38
CA LEU A 3 7.71 9.13 23.56
C LEU A 3 6.75 7.93 23.38
N LYS A 4 5.97 7.65 24.43
CA LYS A 4 4.94 6.62 24.46
C LYS A 4 3.89 6.75 23.35
N ASP A 5 3.43 7.97 23.04
CA ASP A 5 2.39 8.16 22.03
C ASP A 5 2.94 7.90 20.61
N LYS A 6 4.20 8.25 20.36
CA LYS A 6 4.89 7.98 19.10
C LYS A 6 5.11 6.48 18.90
N GLU A 7 5.54 5.79 19.94
CA GLU A 7 5.76 4.34 19.92
C GLU A 7 4.44 3.59 19.72
N MET A 8 3.40 3.93 20.48
CA MET A 8 2.06 3.35 20.32
C MET A 8 1.49 3.59 18.91
N ALA A 9 1.67 4.79 18.35
CA ALA A 9 1.24 5.09 16.99
C ALA A 9 2.01 4.26 15.96
N ARG A 10 3.31 4.05 16.16
CA ARG A 10 4.14 3.21 15.29
C ARG A 10 3.72 1.75 15.34
N ASP A 11 3.53 1.20 16.54
CA ASP A 11 3.09 -0.18 16.72
C ASP A 11 1.70 -0.40 16.10
N MET A 12 0.80 0.56 16.29
CA MET A 12 -0.53 0.53 15.68
C MET A 12 -0.46 0.60 14.16
N LEU A 13 0.40 1.44 13.59
CA LEU A 13 0.58 1.55 12.14
C LEU A 13 1.06 0.23 11.54
N LEU A 14 2.08 -0.38 12.13
CA LEU A 14 2.63 -1.68 11.70
C LEU A 14 1.59 -2.80 11.83
N MET A 15 0.85 -2.83 12.93
CA MET A 15 -0.22 -3.82 13.13
C MET A 15 -1.31 -3.70 12.05
N VAL A 16 -1.73 -2.48 11.72
CA VAL A 16 -2.74 -2.26 10.68
C VAL A 16 -2.23 -2.70 9.32
N GLU A 17 -0.95 -2.46 8.99
CA GLU A 17 -0.34 -2.96 7.75
C GLU A 17 -0.38 -4.48 7.64
N GLU A 18 -0.04 -5.19 8.72
CA GLU A 18 -0.10 -6.65 8.73
C GLU A 18 -1.54 -7.19 8.59
N ILE A 19 -2.53 -6.53 9.19
CA ILE A 19 -3.94 -6.94 9.03
C ILE A 19 -4.42 -6.66 7.60
N ILE A 20 -4.04 -5.54 7.00
CA ILE A 20 -4.36 -5.23 5.59
C ILE A 20 -3.81 -6.35 4.69
N LYS A 21 -2.52 -6.71 4.82
CA LYS A 21 -1.92 -7.81 4.05
C LYS A 21 -2.70 -9.11 4.20
N ALA A 22 -3.08 -9.47 5.42
CA ALA A 22 -3.85 -10.69 5.68
C ALA A 22 -5.22 -10.67 4.99
N TYR A 23 -5.95 -9.55 5.01
CA TYR A 23 -7.23 -9.45 4.32
C TYR A 23 -7.09 -9.41 2.80
N THR A 24 -6.04 -8.78 2.26
CA THR A 24 -5.75 -8.83 0.83
C THR A 24 -5.51 -10.27 0.37
N SER A 25 -4.68 -11.03 1.10
CA SER A 25 -4.46 -12.46 0.79
C SER A 25 -5.77 -13.26 0.87
N ALA A 26 -6.55 -13.07 1.94
CA ALA A 26 -7.83 -13.77 2.11
C ALA A 26 -8.85 -13.40 1.01
N GLU A 27 -8.90 -12.14 0.57
CA GLU A 27 -9.72 -11.68 -0.55
C GLU A 27 -9.33 -12.38 -1.85
N MET A 28 -8.03 -12.43 -2.16
CA MET A 28 -7.51 -13.07 -3.37
C MET A 28 -7.78 -14.58 -3.42
N GLU A 29 -7.71 -15.24 -2.27
CA GLU A 29 -7.91 -16.70 -2.14
C GLU A 29 -9.39 -17.08 -1.91
N ALA A 30 -10.28 -16.13 -1.68
CA ALA A 30 -11.71 -16.39 -1.46
C ALA A 30 -12.40 -16.86 -2.75
N ALA A 31 -12.70 -18.16 -2.82
CA ALA A 31 -13.48 -18.75 -3.91
C ALA A 31 -14.97 -18.33 -3.89
N ASN A 32 -15.49 -17.87 -2.75
CA ASN A 32 -16.87 -17.41 -2.60
C ASN A 32 -16.97 -15.89 -2.75
N LYS A 33 -17.80 -15.42 -3.69
CA LYS A 33 -17.95 -13.99 -4.00
C LYS A 33 -18.44 -13.14 -2.80
N PRO A 34 -19.51 -13.50 -2.09
CA PRO A 34 -19.90 -12.77 -0.87
C PRO A 34 -18.78 -12.66 0.17
N LEU A 35 -18.03 -13.74 0.40
CA LEU A 35 -16.90 -13.71 1.33
C LEU A 35 -15.77 -12.78 0.87
N ARG A 36 -15.49 -12.77 -0.44
CA ARG A 36 -14.53 -11.84 -1.05
C ARG A 36 -14.94 -10.38 -0.83
N GLU A 37 -16.21 -10.05 -1.05
CA GLU A 37 -16.74 -8.70 -0.86
C GLU A 37 -16.63 -8.24 0.61
N ILE A 38 -16.78 -9.16 1.57
CA ILE A 38 -16.56 -8.88 2.99
C ILE A 38 -15.08 -8.53 3.25
N PHE A 39 -14.13 -9.34 2.77
CA PHE A 39 -12.71 -9.04 2.93
C PHE A 39 -12.32 -7.71 2.29
N HIS A 40 -12.83 -7.43 1.08
CA HIS A 40 -12.63 -6.16 0.40
C HIS A 40 -13.10 -4.97 1.24
N THR A 41 -14.30 -5.07 1.83
CA THR A 41 -14.87 -4.01 2.68
C THR A 41 -14.05 -3.78 3.95
N LEU A 42 -13.56 -4.86 4.57
CA LEU A 42 -12.70 -4.80 5.75
C LEU A 42 -11.34 -4.18 5.42
N CYS A 43 -10.71 -4.60 4.31
CA CYS A 43 -9.45 -4.05 3.81
C CYS A 43 -9.57 -2.54 3.58
N GLY A 44 -10.58 -2.10 2.81
CA GLY A 44 -10.79 -0.68 2.54
C GLY A 44 -11.10 0.16 3.79
N SER A 45 -11.67 -0.44 4.84
CA SER A 45 -11.88 0.25 6.12
C SER A 45 -10.56 0.46 6.87
N LEU A 46 -9.68 -0.54 6.85
CA LEU A 46 -8.36 -0.45 7.47
C LEU A 46 -7.39 0.45 6.71
N GLU A 47 -7.41 0.45 5.38
CA GLU A 47 -6.63 1.39 4.56
C GLU A 47 -6.96 2.85 4.90
N LYS A 48 -8.25 3.17 5.05
CA LYS A 48 -8.69 4.50 5.49
C LYS A 48 -8.20 4.83 6.89
N PHE A 49 -8.16 3.86 7.80
CA PHE A 49 -7.64 4.06 9.15
C PHE A 49 -6.12 4.26 9.14
N HIS A 50 -5.38 3.41 8.41
CA HIS A 50 -3.95 3.51 8.20
C HIS A 50 -3.56 4.89 7.66
N ALA A 51 -4.21 5.35 6.58
CA ALA A 51 -3.95 6.66 6.00
C ALA A 51 -4.17 7.81 7.00
N LYS A 52 -5.23 7.74 7.82
CA LYS A 52 -5.47 8.73 8.88
C LYS A 52 -4.37 8.71 9.94
N LEU A 53 -3.97 7.53 10.40
CA LEU A 53 -2.90 7.37 11.39
C LEU A 53 -1.57 7.87 10.85
N PHE A 54 -1.22 7.49 9.61
CA PHE A 54 -0.04 7.97 8.91
C PHE A 54 0.00 9.49 8.83
N ASN A 55 -1.10 10.14 8.42
CA ASN A 55 -1.18 11.61 8.34
C ASN A 55 -1.02 12.28 9.72
N ILE A 56 -1.60 11.70 10.78
CA ILE A 56 -1.40 12.17 12.15
C ILE A 56 0.08 12.05 12.55
N MET A 57 0.71 10.92 12.26
CA MET A 57 2.13 10.72 12.58
C MET A 57 3.03 11.68 11.79
N GLN A 58 2.74 11.90 10.50
CA GLN A 58 3.49 12.81 9.64
C GLN A 58 3.35 14.27 10.11
N SER A 59 2.13 14.74 10.38
CA SER A 59 1.89 16.10 10.88
C SER A 59 2.56 16.38 12.23
N ARG A 60 2.75 15.35 13.05
CA ARG A 60 3.48 15.42 14.34
C ARG A 60 4.98 15.24 14.20
N GLY A 61 5.49 15.02 12.99
CA GLY A 61 6.89 14.75 12.71
C GLY A 61 7.40 13.42 13.28
N TRP A 62 6.49 12.45 13.47
CA TRP A 62 6.81 11.12 13.99
C TRP A 62 7.16 10.11 12.90
N TYR A 63 6.71 10.37 11.68
CA TYR A 63 6.98 9.55 10.50
C TYR A 63 7.23 10.47 9.30
N GLN A 64 8.39 10.38 8.67
CA GLN A 64 8.79 11.22 7.55
C GLN A 64 9.08 10.35 6.34
N THR A 65 8.41 10.67 5.25
CA THR A 65 8.63 10.07 3.93
C THR A 65 9.09 11.17 2.99
N SER A 66 10.09 10.90 2.16
CA SER A 66 10.46 11.79 1.08
C SER A 66 9.30 11.88 0.10
N VAL A 67 8.85 13.09 -0.21
CA VAL A 67 7.91 13.31 -1.31
C VAL A 67 8.72 13.32 -2.59
N ALA A 68 8.37 12.46 -3.54
CA ALA A 68 8.99 12.45 -4.86
C ALA A 68 8.73 13.79 -5.55
N THR A 69 9.77 14.33 -6.17
CA THR A 69 9.68 15.48 -7.06
C THR A 69 8.93 15.11 -8.34
N GLN A 70 8.37 16.12 -9.00
CA GLN A 70 7.71 15.93 -10.30
C GLN A 70 8.65 15.27 -11.33
N GLN A 71 9.93 15.64 -11.32
CA GLN A 71 10.93 15.07 -12.21
C GLN A 71 11.21 13.58 -11.93
N GLU A 72 11.28 13.19 -10.65
CA GLU A 72 11.43 11.78 -10.27
C GLU A 72 10.21 10.96 -10.70
N ILE A 73 9.00 11.51 -10.54
CA ILE A 73 7.76 10.88 -11.00
C ILE A 73 7.77 10.69 -12.52
N GLU A 74 8.07 11.74 -13.29
CA GLU A 74 8.10 11.69 -14.75
C GLU A 74 9.16 10.72 -15.28
N SER A 75 10.35 10.73 -14.68
CA SER A 75 11.44 9.82 -15.05
C SER A 75 11.06 8.36 -14.82
N GLU A 76 10.39 8.06 -13.71
CA GLU A 76 9.93 6.72 -13.38
C GLU A 76 8.81 6.27 -14.34
N ILE A 77 7.84 7.13 -14.65
CA ILE A 77 6.78 6.83 -15.64
C ILE A 77 7.39 6.44 -17.00
N ILE A 78 8.32 7.25 -17.51
CA ILE A 78 8.99 6.97 -18.79
C ILE A 78 9.75 5.64 -18.74
N SER A 79 10.39 5.33 -17.60
CA SER A 79 11.08 4.05 -17.40
C SER A 79 10.13 2.86 -17.52
N TRP A 80 8.96 2.92 -16.88
CA TRP A 80 7.94 1.86 -16.93
C TRP A 80 7.36 1.66 -18.33
N GLU A 81 7.04 2.73 -19.04
CA GLU A 81 6.52 2.68 -20.41
C GLU A 81 7.52 2.06 -21.39
N GLN A 82 8.82 2.25 -21.17
CA GLN A 82 9.88 1.71 -22.01
C GLN A 82 10.27 0.26 -21.67
N LYS A 83 9.91 -0.24 -20.50
CA LYS A 83 10.24 -1.60 -20.05
C LYS A 83 9.81 -2.70 -21.03
N PRO A 84 8.57 -2.73 -21.56
CA PRO A 84 8.15 -3.72 -22.56
C PRO A 84 8.88 -3.61 -23.90
N LEU A 85 9.48 -2.45 -24.22
CA LEU A 85 10.26 -2.26 -25.45
C LEU A 85 11.71 -2.77 -25.32
N LYS A 86 12.24 -2.82 -24.09
CA LYS A 86 13.61 -3.28 -23.79
C LYS A 86 13.67 -4.78 -23.49
N GLU A 87 12.58 -5.35 -23.00
CA GLU A 87 12.45 -6.77 -22.64
C GLU A 87 11.23 -7.39 -23.34
N PRO A 88 11.25 -7.55 -24.68
CA PRO A 88 10.10 -8.02 -25.45
C PRO A 88 9.67 -9.46 -25.10
N GLU A 89 10.53 -10.26 -24.47
CA GLU A 89 10.23 -11.64 -24.05
C GLU A 89 9.24 -11.73 -22.88
N LEU A 90 9.00 -10.65 -22.13
CA LEU A 90 8.05 -10.61 -21.01
C LEU A 90 6.61 -10.25 -21.44
N VAL A 91 6.42 -9.74 -22.66
CA VAL A 91 5.09 -9.30 -23.15
C VAL A 91 4.31 -10.46 -23.78
N THR A 92 5.00 -11.53 -24.20
CA THR A 92 4.40 -12.65 -24.95
C THR A 92 3.72 -13.73 -24.11
N GLU A 93 3.83 -13.69 -22.78
CA GLU A 93 3.21 -14.71 -21.90
C GLU A 93 1.79 -14.35 -21.41
N GLU A 94 1.27 -13.14 -21.68
CA GLU A 94 -0.07 -12.74 -21.20
C GLU A 94 -1.25 -13.23 -22.08
N LEU A 95 -1.02 -14.02 -23.13
CA LEU A 95 -2.07 -14.48 -24.07
C LEU A 95 -2.06 -15.98 -24.43
N GLN A 96 -1.65 -16.86 -23.53
CA GLN A 96 -1.88 -18.31 -23.67
C GLN A 96 -2.62 -18.88 -22.46
#